data_AF-A0A970FGC7-F1
#
_entry.id   AF-A0A970FGC7-F1
#
_cell.length_a   1.000
_cell.length_b   1.000
_cell.length_c   1.000
_cell.angle_alpha   90.00
_cell.angle_beta   90.00
_cell.angle_gamma   90.00
#
_symmetry.space_group_name_H-M   'P 1'
#
loop_
_entity.id
_entity.type
_entity.pdbx_description
1 polymer ?
#
loop_
_entity_poly.entity_id
_entity_poly.type
_entity_poly.pdbx_seq_one_letter_code
_entity_poly.pdbx_strand_id
1 'polypeptide(L)'
;MRHFLVDVKSIRCAGARSEFDPEVVERLADSILRSGGLVKPLVLLPSGPMTYEVVGRRLEYWAAVRAREKDPRAGEMVNSYIIEPESAGVVERQLTILRSTETKSRMESDSAGGLDESAFEEIASRLTSIERAVAKCATLEQLEEALRKTRDSIESSVASAKPASRKRAAKREFNKDGPYDQENLSAATVPALKEFASSSGISFPGRIKKQELINLILAHYQTR
;
A
#
# COMPACT_ATOMS: atom_id res chain seq x y z
N MET A 1 -5.44 3.62 52.48
CA MET A 1 -4.94 3.04 51.22
C MET A 1 -3.74 2.15 51.54
N ARG A 2 -3.75 0.91 51.05
CA ARG A 2 -2.69 -0.08 51.35
C ARG A 2 -2.08 -0.59 50.04
N HIS A 3 -0.77 -0.78 50.02
CA HIS A 3 -0.04 -1.28 48.85
C HIS A 3 0.03 -2.81 48.89
N PHE A 4 -0.33 -3.46 47.79
CA PHE A 4 -0.34 -4.91 47.65
C PHE A 4 0.09 -5.36 46.26
N LEU A 5 0.67 -6.55 46.19
CA LEU A 5 0.71 -7.32 44.95
C LEU A 5 -0.60 -8.09 44.82
N VAL A 6 -1.26 -7.95 43.68
CA VAL A 6 -2.55 -8.59 43.39
C VAL A 6 -2.44 -9.41 42.11
N ASP A 7 -3.01 -10.61 42.12
CA ASP A 7 -3.06 -11.48 40.94
C ASP A 7 -3.85 -10.78 39.84
N VAL A 8 -3.23 -10.61 38.67
CA VAL A 8 -3.85 -9.96 37.52
C VAL A 8 -5.16 -10.67 37.14
N LYS A 9 -5.25 -11.99 37.36
CA LYS A 9 -6.45 -12.80 37.09
C LYS A 9 -7.65 -12.45 37.98
N SER A 10 -7.41 -11.91 39.18
CA SER A 10 -8.49 -11.56 40.11
C SER A 10 -9.02 -10.14 39.93
N ILE A 11 -8.44 -9.39 39.00
CA ILE A 11 -8.79 -8.01 38.68
C ILE A 11 -9.76 -7.98 37.49
N ARG A 12 -10.79 -7.14 37.59
CA ARG A 12 -11.76 -6.86 36.53
C ARG A 12 -11.66 -5.41 36.07
N CYS A 13 -11.94 -5.18 34.80
CA CYS A 13 -11.98 -3.85 34.20
C CYS A 13 -13.24 -3.74 33.34
N ALA A 14 -13.98 -2.63 33.48
CA ALA A 14 -15.22 -2.40 32.75
C ALA A 14 -15.02 -1.99 31.27
N GLY A 15 -13.83 -1.50 30.89
CA GLY A 15 -13.55 -1.04 29.52
C GLY A 15 -12.80 -2.08 28.68
N ALA A 16 -12.98 -2.06 27.37
CA ALA A 16 -12.41 -3.07 26.47
C ALA A 16 -10.93 -2.82 26.14
N ARG A 17 -10.16 -3.88 25.88
CA ARG A 17 -8.76 -3.79 25.44
C ARG A 17 -8.60 -2.99 24.13
N SER A 18 -9.61 -3.06 23.25
CA SER A 18 -9.64 -2.40 21.95
C SER A 18 -9.73 -0.88 22.01
N GLU A 19 -9.99 -0.29 23.19
CA GLU A 19 -9.95 1.17 23.39
C GLU A 19 -8.52 1.74 23.34
N PHE A 20 -7.50 0.89 23.40
CA PHE A 20 -6.10 1.29 23.51
C PHE A 20 -5.32 0.85 22.28
N ASP A 21 -4.33 1.67 21.90
CA ASP A 21 -3.37 1.33 20.87
C ASP A 21 -2.61 0.04 21.26
N PRO A 22 -2.66 -1.02 20.44
CA PRO A 22 -2.01 -2.28 20.74
C PRO A 22 -0.49 -2.13 20.91
N GLU A 23 0.17 -1.23 20.20
CA GLU A 23 1.61 -1.01 20.31
C GLU A 23 1.99 -0.34 21.64
N VAL A 24 1.15 0.56 22.13
CA VAL A 24 1.34 1.19 23.44
C VAL A 24 1.19 0.15 24.55
N VAL A 25 0.17 -0.71 24.47
CA VAL A 25 -0.04 -1.82 25.42
C VAL A 25 1.15 -2.78 25.40
N GLU A 26 1.65 -3.13 24.21
CA GLU A 26 2.81 -4.01 24.05
C GLU A 26 4.07 -3.43 24.70
N ARG A 27 4.41 -2.17 24.39
CA ARG A 27 5.60 -1.50 24.95
C ARG A 27 5.52 -1.34 26.46
N LEU A 28 4.34 -1.06 27.00
CA LEU A 28 4.15 -0.94 28.44
C LEU A 28 4.25 -2.31 29.12
N ALA A 29 3.72 -3.38 28.52
CA ALA A 29 3.88 -4.74 29.01
C ALA A 29 5.35 -5.16 29.09
N ASP A 30 6.14 -4.87 28.05
CA ASP A 30 7.59 -5.10 28.06
C ASP A 30 8.28 -4.32 29.17
N SER A 31 7.86 -3.07 29.38
CA SER A 31 8.40 -2.24 30.45
C SER A 31 8.08 -2.84 31.82
N ILE A 32 6.85 -3.30 32.07
CA ILE A 32 6.42 -3.95 33.31
C ILE A 32 7.29 -5.18 33.60
N LEU A 33 7.53 -6.04 32.62
CA LEU A 33 8.34 -7.25 32.80
C LEU A 33 9.80 -6.90 33.12
N ARG A 34 10.35 -5.87 32.47
CA ARG A 34 11.72 -5.41 32.70
C ARG A 34 11.90 -4.73 34.06
N SER A 35 10.91 -3.98 34.53
CA SER A 35 10.94 -3.30 35.83
C SER A 35 10.41 -4.16 36.98
N GLY A 36 9.76 -5.28 36.70
CA GLY A 36 9.10 -6.14 37.70
C GLY A 36 7.80 -5.56 38.25
N GLY A 37 7.18 -4.59 37.57
CA GLY A 37 5.95 -3.95 38.03
C GLY A 37 5.70 -2.57 37.41
N LEU A 38 4.54 -1.99 37.72
CA LEU A 38 4.17 -0.64 37.29
C LEU A 38 4.82 0.42 38.19
N VAL A 39 5.43 1.45 37.59
CA VAL A 39 5.90 2.62 38.35
C VAL A 39 4.72 3.38 38.99
N LYS A 40 3.56 3.37 38.32
CA LYS A 40 2.30 3.91 38.84
C LYS A 40 1.37 2.73 39.16
N PRO A 41 1.31 2.26 40.42
CA PRO A 41 0.52 1.09 40.81
C PRO A 41 -0.96 1.25 40.41
N LEU A 42 -1.64 0.14 40.12
CA LEU A 42 -3.08 0.16 39.86
C LEU A 42 -3.85 0.63 41.10
N VAL A 43 -4.97 1.29 40.91
CA VAL A 43 -5.91 1.61 42.00
C VAL A 43 -7.09 0.68 41.88
N LEU A 44 -7.36 -0.08 42.95
CA LEU A 44 -8.31 -1.19 42.93
C LEU A 44 -9.37 -1.03 44.03
N LEU A 45 -10.62 -1.28 43.66
CA LEU A 45 -11.75 -1.36 44.58
C LEU A 45 -12.12 -2.84 44.82
N PRO A 46 -12.30 -3.29 46.07
CA PRO A 46 -12.83 -4.62 46.35
C PRO A 46 -14.22 -4.80 45.75
N SER A 47 -14.40 -5.87 44.97
CA SER A 47 -15.67 -6.23 44.32
C SER A 47 -16.24 -7.56 44.84
N GLY A 48 -15.46 -8.30 45.65
CA GLY A 48 -15.85 -9.57 46.26
C GLY A 48 -14.68 -10.24 46.99
N PRO A 49 -14.82 -11.51 47.40
CA PRO A 49 -13.74 -12.25 48.05
C PRO A 49 -12.52 -12.38 47.15
N MET A 50 -11.44 -11.67 47.49
CA MET A 50 -10.19 -11.63 46.72
C MET A 50 -10.36 -11.19 45.25
N THR A 51 -11.45 -10.49 44.91
CA THR A 51 -11.69 -9.97 43.56
C THR A 51 -11.77 -8.45 43.59
N TYR A 52 -11.20 -7.83 42.57
CA TYR A 52 -11.00 -6.39 42.53
C TYR A 52 -11.48 -5.79 41.22
N GLU A 53 -11.83 -4.53 41.25
CA GLU A 53 -12.18 -3.74 40.07
C GLU A 53 -11.24 -2.55 39.91
N VAL A 54 -10.83 -2.29 38.68
CA VAL A 54 -9.92 -1.20 38.32
C VAL A 54 -10.62 0.16 38.42
N VAL A 55 -10.12 1.03 39.31
CA VAL A 55 -10.57 2.41 39.45
C VAL A 55 -9.69 3.32 38.58
N GLY A 56 -10.06 3.44 37.31
CA GLY A 56 -9.33 4.26 36.34
C GLY A 56 -7.98 3.66 35.90
N ARG A 57 -7.19 4.38 35.09
CA ARG A 57 -5.89 3.89 34.58
C ARG A 57 -6.01 2.50 33.89
N ARG A 58 -6.97 2.42 32.97
CA ARG A 58 -7.33 1.17 32.26
C ARG A 58 -6.23 0.67 31.31
N LEU A 59 -5.41 1.58 30.76
CA LEU A 59 -4.28 1.23 29.91
C LEU A 59 -3.27 0.37 30.67
N GLU A 60 -2.93 0.79 31.89
CA GLU A 60 -1.98 0.10 32.75
C GLU A 60 -2.47 -1.30 33.14
N TYR A 61 -3.78 -1.48 33.37
CA TYR A 61 -4.38 -2.80 33.59
C TYR A 61 -4.21 -3.69 32.36
N TRP A 62 -4.56 -3.20 31.16
CA TRP A 62 -4.44 -4.00 29.94
C TRP A 62 -2.98 -4.35 29.61
N ALA A 63 -2.04 -3.46 29.93
CA ALA A 63 -0.62 -3.77 29.83
C ALA A 63 -0.17 -4.84 30.84
N ALA A 64 -0.69 -4.84 32.07
CA ALA A 64 -0.42 -5.90 33.05
C ALA A 64 -1.00 -7.26 32.60
N VAL A 65 -2.22 -7.28 32.05
CA VAL A 65 -2.80 -8.48 31.41
C VAL A 65 -1.89 -8.96 30.29
N ARG A 66 -1.42 -8.05 29.43
CA ARG A 66 -0.52 -8.38 28.33
C ARG A 66 0.83 -8.90 28.82
N ALA A 67 1.40 -8.33 29.90
CA ALA A 67 2.64 -8.81 30.51
C ALA A 67 2.49 -10.25 30.99
N ARG A 68 1.37 -10.59 31.65
CA ARG A 68 1.03 -11.96 32.05
C ARG A 68 0.88 -12.91 30.87
N GLU A 69 0.30 -12.46 29.75
CA GLU A 69 0.19 -13.25 28.52
C GLU A 69 1.57 -13.57 27.93
N LYS A 70 2.56 -12.67 28.08
CA LYS A 70 3.94 -12.87 27.59
C LYS A 70 4.74 -13.81 28.48
N ASP A 71 4.74 -13.53 29.79
CA ASP A 71 5.40 -14.35 30.79
C ASP A 71 4.44 -14.56 31.97
N PRO A 72 3.77 -15.73 32.05
CA PRO A 72 2.82 -16.00 33.11
C PRO A 72 3.42 -16.00 34.52
N ARG A 73 4.73 -16.26 34.67
CA ARG A 73 5.38 -16.28 35.99
C ARG A 73 5.78 -14.87 36.40
N ALA A 74 6.44 -14.13 35.51
CA ALA A 74 6.88 -12.77 35.84
C ALA A 74 5.73 -11.75 35.87
N GLY A 75 4.67 -11.97 35.08
CA GLY A 75 3.49 -11.11 35.01
C GLY A 75 2.28 -11.57 35.83
N GLU A 76 2.43 -12.58 36.71
CA GLU A 76 1.31 -13.11 37.50
C GLU A 76 0.65 -12.03 38.36
N MET A 77 1.47 -11.23 39.03
CA MET A 77 1.06 -10.26 40.04
C MET A 77 1.39 -8.84 39.58
N VAL A 78 0.55 -7.88 39.95
CA VAL A 78 0.77 -6.45 39.71
C VAL A 78 0.68 -5.67 41.01
N ASN A 79 1.56 -4.69 41.16
CA ASN A 79 1.54 -3.78 42.29
C ASN A 79 0.36 -2.82 42.18
N SER A 80 -0.31 -2.64 43.31
CA SER A 80 -1.57 -1.92 43.38
C SER A 80 -1.79 -1.28 44.73
N TYR A 81 -2.73 -0.34 44.76
CA TYR A 81 -3.32 0.22 45.95
C TYR A 81 -4.77 -0.24 46.05
N ILE A 82 -5.11 -0.91 47.14
CA ILE A 82 -6.50 -1.27 47.43
C ILE A 82 -7.10 -0.14 48.28
N ILE A 83 -8.24 0.38 47.80
CA ILE A 83 -8.97 1.47 48.44
C ILE A 83 -10.27 0.95 49.05
N GLU A 84 -10.71 1.62 50.11
CA GLU A 84 -12.00 1.32 50.75
C GLU A 84 -13.12 2.01 49.97
N PRO A 85 -14.32 1.41 49.85
CA PRO A 85 -15.44 1.98 49.10
C PRO A 85 -15.80 3.41 49.49
N GLU A 86 -15.73 3.73 50.79
CA GLU A 86 -16.00 5.07 51.32
C GLU A 86 -15.02 6.13 50.79
N SER A 87 -13.79 5.72 50.48
CA SER A 87 -12.72 6.59 49.98
C SER A 87 -12.69 6.72 48.45
N ALA A 88 -13.50 5.94 47.72
CA ALA A 88 -13.46 5.87 46.26
C ALA A 88 -13.61 7.25 45.59
N GLY A 89 -14.60 8.04 46.02
CA GLY A 89 -14.83 9.37 45.44
C GLY A 89 -13.69 10.37 45.70
N VAL A 90 -12.94 10.22 46.79
CA VAL A 90 -11.77 11.07 47.08
C VAL A 90 -10.61 10.69 46.15
N VAL A 91 -10.38 9.39 45.97
CA VAL A 91 -9.31 8.85 45.13
C VAL A 91 -9.58 9.15 43.65
N GLU A 92 -10.82 9.04 43.19
CA GLU A 92 -11.21 9.42 41.82
C GLU A 92 -10.96 10.91 41.53
N ARG A 93 -11.24 11.80 42.50
CA ARG A 93 -10.88 13.22 42.38
C ARG A 93 -9.37 13.40 42.24
N GLN A 94 -8.57 12.70 43.04
CA GLN A 94 -7.11 12.75 42.93
C GLN A 94 -6.63 12.27 41.55
N LEU A 95 -7.16 11.13 41.07
CA LEU A 95 -6.84 10.61 39.75
C LEU A 95 -7.23 11.58 38.62
N THR A 96 -8.35 12.27 38.78
CA THR A 96 -8.80 13.29 37.82
C THR A 96 -7.82 14.46 37.76
N ILE A 97 -7.41 15.02 38.91
CA ILE A 97 -6.42 16.10 38.99
C ILE A 97 -5.10 15.70 38.34
N LEU A 98 -4.60 14.50 38.65
CA LEU A 98 -3.34 13.99 38.08
C LEU A 98 -3.42 13.83 36.56
N ARG A 99 -4.53 13.30 36.03
CA ARG A 99 -4.73 13.19 34.57
C ARG A 99 -4.76 14.54 33.90
N SER A 100 -5.43 15.52 34.49
CA SER A 100 -5.47 16.88 33.95
C SER A 100 -4.08 17.52 33.91
N THR A 101 -3.21 17.25 34.87
CA THR A 101 -1.82 17.71 34.82
C THR A 101 -1.00 16.99 33.75
N GLU A 102 -1.21 15.68 33.58
CA GLU A 102 -0.55 14.89 32.54
C GLU A 102 -0.95 15.41 31.14
N THR A 103 -2.23 15.71 30.89
CA THR A 103 -2.68 16.28 29.61
C THR A 103 -2.26 17.73 29.41
N LYS A 104 -2.32 18.57 30.45
CA LYS A 104 -1.88 19.96 30.37
C LYS A 104 -0.39 20.06 30.08
N SER A 105 0.44 19.23 30.72
CA SER A 105 1.87 19.15 30.40
C SER A 105 2.13 18.75 28.94
N ARG A 106 1.25 17.93 28.35
CA ARG A 106 1.35 17.54 26.94
C ARG A 106 0.98 18.70 25.99
N MET A 107 -0.03 19.49 26.35
CA MET A 107 -0.40 20.71 25.61
C MET A 107 0.65 21.81 25.74
N GLU A 108 1.30 21.94 26.90
CA GLU A 108 2.40 22.88 27.14
C GLU A 108 3.70 22.46 26.44
N SER A 109 3.98 21.14 26.33
CA SER A 109 5.11 20.64 25.53
C SER A 109 4.88 20.71 24.02
N ASP A 110 3.64 20.63 23.55
CA ASP A 110 3.28 20.88 22.14
C ASP A 110 3.21 22.38 21.80
N SER A 111 3.15 23.27 22.79
CA SER A 111 3.17 24.73 22.60
C SER A 111 4.53 25.38 22.87
N ALA A 112 5.55 24.60 23.26
CA ALA A 112 6.95 25.04 23.29
C ALA A 112 7.64 24.96 21.91
N GLY A 113 6.94 24.45 20.88
CA GLY A 113 7.29 24.66 19.47
C GLY A 113 6.44 25.79 18.92
N GLY A 114 6.85 27.03 19.13
CA GLY A 114 6.24 28.17 18.43
C GLY A 114 6.33 27.93 16.93
N LEU A 115 5.20 27.68 16.28
CA LEU A 115 5.11 27.82 14.83
C LEU A 115 5.24 29.31 14.58
N ASP A 116 6.42 29.69 14.10
CA ASP A 116 6.76 31.05 13.68
C ASP A 116 5.59 31.63 12.85
N GLU A 117 5.05 32.79 13.24
CA GLU A 117 3.96 33.47 12.52
C GLU A 117 4.33 33.60 11.02
N SER A 118 5.63 33.75 10.74
CA SER A 118 6.22 33.76 9.40
C SER A 118 6.01 32.45 8.62
N ALA A 119 6.03 31.29 9.27
CA ALA A 119 5.79 30.00 8.62
C ALA A 119 4.30 29.82 8.26
N PHE A 120 3.41 30.37 9.09
CA PHE A 120 1.98 30.37 8.80
C PHE A 120 1.66 31.27 7.59
N GLU A 121 2.27 32.45 7.54
CA GLU A 121 2.14 33.38 6.42
C GLU A 121 2.71 32.80 5.11
N GLU A 122 3.83 32.08 5.19
CA GLU A 122 4.41 31.37 4.05
C GLU A 122 3.49 30.24 3.55
N ILE A 123 2.92 29.43 4.45
CA ILE A 123 1.98 28.36 4.08
C ILE A 123 0.71 28.93 3.45
N ALA A 124 0.16 30.01 4.01
CA ALA A 124 -1.00 30.69 3.45
C ALA A 124 -0.69 31.23 2.03
N SER A 125 0.49 31.82 1.84
CA SER A 125 0.92 32.31 0.52
C SER A 125 1.03 31.17 -0.50
N ARG A 126 1.56 30.01 -0.09
CA ARG A 126 1.69 28.82 -0.94
C ARG A 126 0.33 28.23 -1.30
N LEU A 127 -0.63 28.19 -0.38
CA LEU A 127 -2.00 27.75 -0.65
C LEU A 127 -2.67 28.61 -1.72
N THR A 128 -2.61 29.94 -1.61
CA THR A 128 -3.23 30.82 -2.62
C THR A 128 -2.58 30.70 -4.01
N SER A 129 -1.30 30.36 -4.05
CA SER A 129 -0.57 30.13 -5.31
C SER A 129 -0.99 28.80 -5.94
N ILE A 130 -1.15 27.75 -5.13
CA ILE A 130 -1.64 26.43 -5.56
C ILE A 130 -3.08 26.52 -6.05
N GLU A 131 -3.97 27.22 -5.34
CA GLU A 131 -5.36 27.44 -5.78
C GLU A 131 -5.42 28.11 -7.15
N ARG A 132 -4.60 29.15 -7.36
CA ARG A 132 -4.49 29.81 -8.68
C ARG A 132 -3.90 28.89 -9.75
N ALA A 133 -2.94 28.03 -9.40
CA ALA A 133 -2.37 27.07 -10.35
C ALA A 133 -3.40 26.00 -10.75
N VAL A 134 -4.16 25.47 -9.79
CA VAL A 134 -5.26 24.53 -10.03
C VAL A 134 -6.37 25.18 -10.85
N ALA A 135 -6.73 26.44 -10.58
CA ALA A 135 -7.72 27.18 -11.36
C ALA A 135 -7.27 27.46 -12.81
N LYS A 136 -5.95 27.44 -13.10
CA LYS A 136 -5.40 27.56 -14.45
C LYS A 136 -5.34 26.24 -15.21
N CYS A 137 -5.42 25.10 -14.52
CA CYS A 137 -5.54 23.82 -15.18
C CYS A 137 -6.93 23.71 -15.81
N ALA A 138 -7.00 23.26 -17.06
CA ALA A 138 -8.27 22.98 -17.70
C ALA A 138 -9.01 21.91 -16.88
N THR A 139 -10.28 22.15 -16.56
CA THR A 139 -11.09 21.15 -15.87
C THR A 139 -11.30 19.94 -16.79
N LEU A 140 -11.57 18.78 -16.20
CA LEU A 140 -11.86 17.56 -16.98
C LEU A 140 -12.99 17.79 -18.00
N GLU A 141 -14.02 18.55 -17.62
CA GLU A 141 -15.13 18.93 -18.50
C GLU A 141 -14.67 19.73 -19.72
N GLN A 142 -13.71 20.66 -19.55
CA GLN A 142 -13.16 21.45 -20.67
C GLN A 142 -12.34 20.58 -21.63
N LEU A 143 -11.62 19.59 -21.10
CA LEU A 143 -10.85 18.61 -21.88
C LEU A 143 -11.77 17.64 -22.63
N GLU A 144 -12.84 17.17 -22.00
CA GLU A 144 -13.85 16.32 -22.61
C GLU A 144 -14.57 17.03 -23.77
N GLU A 145 -14.96 18.30 -23.57
CA GLU A 145 -15.60 19.09 -24.62
C GLU A 145 -14.63 19.39 -25.77
N ALA A 146 -13.35 19.66 -25.48
CA ALA A 146 -12.32 19.83 -26.50
C ALA A 146 -12.12 18.54 -27.31
N LEU A 147 -12.04 17.38 -26.64
CA LEU A 147 -11.93 16.08 -27.30
C LEU A 147 -13.16 15.78 -28.16
N ARG A 148 -14.37 16.07 -27.66
CA ARG A 148 -15.62 15.91 -28.42
C ARG A 148 -15.61 16.76 -29.69
N LYS A 149 -15.25 18.04 -29.59
CA LYS A 149 -15.10 18.93 -30.76
C LYS A 149 -14.07 18.42 -31.76
N THR A 150 -12.90 17.95 -31.28
CA THR A 150 -11.89 17.38 -32.19
C THR A 150 -12.38 16.12 -32.88
N ARG A 151 -13.12 15.25 -32.17
CA ARG A 151 -13.73 14.05 -32.73
C ARG A 151 -14.75 14.39 -33.82
N ASP A 152 -15.67 15.32 -33.55
CA ASP A 152 -16.69 15.73 -34.51
C ASP A 152 -16.05 16.42 -35.75
N SER A 153 -14.97 17.17 -35.54
CA SER A 153 -14.18 17.77 -36.62
C SER A 153 -13.43 16.73 -37.47
N ILE A 154 -12.88 15.68 -36.85
CA ILE A 154 -12.29 14.56 -37.56
C ILE A 154 -13.36 13.78 -38.33
N GLU A 155 -14.49 13.49 -37.70
CA GLU A 155 -15.59 12.72 -38.31
C GLU A 155 -16.17 13.44 -39.54
N SER A 156 -16.35 14.76 -39.46
CA SER A 156 -16.75 15.59 -40.62
C SER A 156 -15.67 15.65 -41.71
N SER A 157 -14.39 15.66 -41.33
CA SER A 157 -13.27 15.58 -42.29
C SER A 157 -13.16 14.21 -42.96
N VAL A 158 -13.46 13.12 -42.24
CA VAL A 158 -13.47 11.75 -42.78
C VAL A 158 -14.69 11.50 -43.66
N ALA A 159 -15.86 12.03 -43.30
CA ALA A 159 -17.08 11.91 -44.10
C ALA A 159 -17.01 12.70 -45.42
N SER A 160 -16.28 13.83 -45.44
CA SER A 160 -16.05 14.63 -46.65
C SER A 160 -14.86 14.14 -47.50
N ALA A 161 -13.96 13.34 -46.93
CA ALA A 161 -12.88 12.67 -47.66
C ALA A 161 -13.44 11.51 -48.52
N LYS A 162 -13.68 11.77 -49.81
CA LYS A 162 -13.89 10.69 -50.81
C LYS A 162 -12.72 9.70 -50.77
N PRO A 163 -12.94 8.39 -51.04
CA PRO A 163 -11.87 7.40 -51.01
C PRO A 163 -10.81 7.77 -52.03
N ALA A 164 -9.66 8.24 -51.55
CA ALA A 164 -8.49 8.46 -52.38
C ALA A 164 -8.08 7.11 -52.98
N SER A 165 -7.99 7.09 -54.30
CA SER A 165 -7.54 5.97 -55.11
C SER A 165 -6.23 5.35 -54.61
N ARG A 166 -6.26 4.03 -54.34
CA ARG A 166 -5.16 3.04 -54.36
C ARG A 166 -3.71 3.56 -54.37
N LYS A 167 -2.92 3.14 -53.37
CA LYS A 167 -1.53 2.67 -53.62
C LYS A 167 -1.50 1.15 -53.45
N ARG A 168 -1.15 0.44 -54.52
CA ARG A 168 -0.93 -1.02 -54.51
C ARG A 168 0.15 -1.34 -53.48
N ALA A 169 -0.06 -2.37 -52.66
CA ALA A 169 1.01 -2.95 -51.85
C ALA A 169 2.21 -3.24 -52.76
N ALA A 170 3.39 -2.77 -52.37
CA ALA A 170 4.62 -3.03 -53.09
C ALA A 170 4.82 -4.54 -53.24
N LYS A 171 5.10 -4.99 -54.46
CA LYS A 171 5.38 -6.40 -54.76
C LYS A 171 6.69 -6.75 -54.03
N ARG A 172 6.65 -7.52 -52.94
CA ARG A 172 7.87 -7.96 -52.25
C ARG A 172 8.67 -8.83 -53.22
N GLU A 173 9.90 -8.44 -53.51
CA GLU A 173 10.80 -9.16 -54.42
C GLU A 173 11.56 -10.24 -53.64
N PHE A 174 11.86 -11.36 -54.30
CA PHE A 174 12.64 -12.45 -53.70
C PHE A 174 14.07 -12.00 -53.44
N ASN A 175 14.52 -12.10 -52.19
CA ASN A 175 15.91 -11.88 -51.81
C ASN A 175 16.68 -13.21 -51.78
N LYS A 176 17.62 -13.40 -52.71
CA LYS A 176 18.49 -14.59 -52.78
C LYS A 176 19.49 -14.69 -51.61
N ASP A 177 19.76 -13.58 -50.93
CA ASP A 177 20.77 -13.48 -49.86
C ASP A 177 20.12 -13.56 -48.45
N GLY A 178 18.81 -13.82 -48.36
CA GLY A 178 18.09 -14.09 -47.11
C GLY A 178 17.09 -13.01 -46.68
N PRO A 179 16.26 -13.26 -45.66
CA PRO A 179 16.17 -14.51 -44.90
C PRO A 179 15.48 -15.63 -45.69
N TYR A 180 15.94 -16.88 -45.51
CA TYR A 180 15.39 -18.06 -46.19
C TYR A 180 14.12 -18.55 -45.49
N ASP A 181 13.13 -17.67 -45.41
CA ASP A 181 11.87 -17.92 -44.74
C ASP A 181 10.77 -18.20 -45.77
N GLN A 182 9.68 -18.81 -45.30
CA GLN A 182 8.51 -19.10 -46.12
C GLN A 182 8.01 -17.86 -46.87
N GLU A 183 8.02 -16.69 -46.22
CA GLU A 183 7.58 -15.44 -46.85
C GLU A 183 8.44 -15.04 -48.05
N ASN A 184 9.77 -15.07 -47.91
CA ASN A 184 10.70 -14.66 -48.96
C ASN A 184 10.71 -15.67 -50.13
N LEU A 185 10.75 -16.97 -49.83
CA LEU A 185 10.75 -18.02 -50.85
C LEU A 185 9.41 -18.08 -51.62
N SER A 186 8.30 -17.71 -50.96
CA SER A 186 6.99 -17.62 -51.63
C SER A 186 6.90 -16.47 -52.65
N ALA A 187 7.71 -15.42 -52.49
CA ALA A 187 7.78 -14.28 -53.40
C ALA A 187 8.51 -14.60 -54.73
N ALA A 188 9.34 -15.64 -54.74
CA ALA A 188 10.11 -16.07 -55.91
C ALA A 188 9.25 -16.75 -56.99
N THR A 189 9.70 -16.74 -58.24
CA THR A 189 9.10 -17.57 -59.30
C THR A 189 9.68 -19.00 -59.24
N VAL A 190 8.94 -19.99 -59.77
CA VAL A 190 9.42 -21.39 -59.80
C VAL A 190 10.78 -21.55 -60.52
N PRO A 191 11.05 -20.85 -61.65
CA PRO A 191 12.37 -20.89 -62.28
C PRO A 191 13.48 -20.34 -61.37
N ALA A 192 13.26 -19.20 -60.71
CA ALA A 192 14.23 -18.61 -59.80
C ALA A 192 14.54 -19.52 -58.60
N LEU A 193 13.52 -20.21 -58.06
CA LEU A 193 13.73 -21.19 -56.99
C LEU A 193 14.51 -22.42 -57.47
N LYS A 194 14.30 -22.88 -58.71
CA LYS A 194 15.05 -24.02 -59.29
C LYS A 194 16.51 -23.67 -59.54
N GLU A 195 16.78 -22.48 -60.06
CA GLU A 195 18.13 -21.98 -60.29
C GLU A 195 18.88 -21.79 -58.96
N PHE A 196 18.20 -21.21 -57.96
CA PHE A 196 18.73 -21.09 -56.60
C PHE A 196 19.01 -22.45 -55.96
N ALA A 197 18.06 -23.39 -56.02
CA ALA A 197 18.23 -24.74 -55.48
C ALA A 197 19.39 -25.48 -56.15
N SER A 198 19.52 -25.39 -57.48
CA SER A 198 20.62 -26.00 -58.23
C SER A 198 21.98 -25.39 -57.86
N SER A 199 22.04 -24.06 -57.75
CA SER A 199 23.25 -23.32 -57.35
C SER A 199 23.66 -23.60 -55.90
N SER A 200 22.67 -23.96 -55.06
CA SER A 200 22.86 -24.30 -53.65
C SER A 200 23.12 -25.80 -53.42
N GLY A 201 23.21 -26.60 -54.48
CA GLY A 201 23.48 -28.05 -54.40
C GLY A 201 22.28 -28.92 -54.00
N ILE A 202 21.06 -28.37 -54.04
CA ILE A 202 19.82 -29.07 -53.68
C ILE A 202 19.28 -29.80 -54.92
N SER A 203 19.23 -31.14 -54.85
CA SER A 203 18.64 -31.97 -55.91
C SER A 203 17.12 -32.01 -55.81
N PHE A 204 16.43 -31.84 -56.94
CA PHE A 204 14.97 -31.91 -57.03
C PHE A 204 14.53 -32.61 -58.33
N PRO A 205 13.37 -33.28 -58.34
CA PRO A 205 12.81 -33.88 -59.55
C PRO A 205 12.41 -32.81 -60.58
N GLY A 206 12.56 -33.11 -61.87
CA GLY A 206 12.31 -32.15 -62.96
C GLY A 206 10.92 -31.50 -62.92
N ARG A 207 9.90 -32.24 -62.48
CA ARG A 207 8.55 -31.73 -62.21
C ARG A 207 8.30 -31.73 -60.69
N ILE A 208 8.29 -30.54 -60.09
CA ILE A 208 8.07 -30.33 -58.65
C ILE A 208 7.11 -29.15 -58.44
N LYS A 209 6.25 -29.23 -57.41
CA LYS A 209 5.38 -28.09 -57.07
C LYS A 209 6.19 -26.99 -56.39
N LYS A 210 5.78 -25.74 -56.56
CA LYS A 210 6.44 -24.58 -55.93
C LYS A 210 6.61 -24.75 -54.42
N GLN A 211 5.57 -25.19 -53.72
CA GLN A 211 5.59 -25.39 -52.27
C GLN A 211 6.55 -26.51 -51.84
N GLU A 212 6.62 -27.60 -52.60
CA GLU A 212 7.56 -28.71 -52.32
C GLU A 212 9.02 -28.26 -52.49
N LEU A 213 9.29 -27.43 -53.51
CA LEU A 213 10.61 -26.85 -53.74
C LEU A 213 11.01 -25.87 -52.63
N ILE A 214 10.06 -25.07 -52.13
CA ILE A 214 10.28 -24.17 -50.98
C ILE A 214 10.61 -25.00 -49.73
N ASN A 215 9.86 -26.06 -49.45
CA ASN A 215 10.10 -26.92 -48.29
C ASN A 215 11.47 -27.62 -48.35
N LEU A 216 11.94 -28.04 -49.52
CA LEU A 216 13.28 -28.61 -49.69
C LEU A 216 14.39 -27.58 -49.37
N ILE A 217 14.20 -26.34 -49.82
CA ILE A 217 15.13 -25.24 -49.52
C ILE A 217 15.12 -24.94 -48.02
N LEU A 218 13.95 -24.83 -47.40
CA LEU A 218 13.83 -24.62 -45.96
C LEU A 218 14.50 -25.74 -45.16
N ALA A 219 14.25 -27.01 -45.52
CA ALA A 219 14.87 -28.15 -44.87
C ALA A 219 16.41 -28.14 -44.99
N HIS A 220 16.97 -27.67 -46.11
CA HIS A 220 18.41 -27.58 -46.28
C HIS A 220 19.05 -26.49 -45.40
N TYR A 221 18.37 -25.35 -45.21
CA TYR A 221 18.93 -24.18 -44.52
C TYR A 221 18.51 -24.03 -43.05
N GLN A 222 17.46 -24.71 -42.60
CA GLN A 222 17.05 -24.71 -41.18
C GLN A 222 17.69 -25.85 -40.36
N THR A 223 18.37 -26.80 -41.02
CA THR A 223 19.02 -27.96 -40.36
C THR A 223 20.56 -27.84 -40.30
N ARG A 224 21.10 -26.67 -40.65
CA ARG A 224 22.53 -26.30 -40.52
C ARG A 224 22.67 -25.12 -39.57
#